data_AF-A0A5B6ZZ68-F1
#
_entry.id   AF-A0A5B6ZZ68-F1
#
_cell.length_a   1.000
_cell.length_b   1.000
_cell.length_c   1.000
_cell.angle_alpha   90.00
_cell.angle_beta   90.00
_cell.angle_gamma   90.00
#
_symmetry.space_group_name_H-M   'P 1'
#
loop_
_entity.id
_entity.type
_entity.pdbx_description
1 polymer ?
#
loop_
_entity_poly.entity_id
_entity_poly.type
_entity_poly.pdbx_seq_one_letter_code
_entity_poly.pdbx_strand_id
1 'polypeptide(L)'
;EQDKIDDAKAYYQKMNDEKKFTLDHCWNLLRHHPKWLAEIVKQKSSSKGKGANFSSSMSSPSTPGTPIDLAEDDVPNTSFLQRPPGRNAEKRKMRDREKNITETPIVVDLLKEMMEERKKSEEAYLKLLKRKNRQMQKKWI
;
A
#
# COMPACT_ATOMS: atom_id res chain seq x y z
N GLU A 1 20.07 1.29 13.91
CA GLU A 1 18.85 0.92 13.15
C GLU A 1 18.65 -0.58 13.18
N GLN A 2 19.71 -1.35 12.97
CA GLN A 2 19.72 -2.81 13.06
C GLN A 2 19.11 -3.35 14.36
N ASP A 3 19.51 -2.81 15.52
CA ASP A 3 18.96 -3.23 16.83
C ASP A 3 17.42 -3.16 16.89
N LYS A 4 16.83 -2.10 16.33
CA LYS A 4 15.37 -1.92 16.30
C LYS A 4 14.67 -2.95 15.41
N ILE A 5 15.33 -3.36 14.33
CA ILE A 5 14.83 -4.38 13.41
C ILE A 5 14.91 -5.75 14.09
N ASP A 6 15.99 -6.01 14.82
CA ASP A 6 16.19 -7.28 15.52
C ASP A 6 15.21 -7.43 16.69
N ASP A 7 14.96 -6.36 17.45
CA ASP A 7 13.91 -6.31 18.48
C ASP A 7 12.52 -6.61 17.88
N ALA A 8 12.20 -5.99 16.74
CA ALA A 8 10.93 -6.22 16.06
C ALA A 8 10.78 -7.67 15.56
N LYS A 9 11.87 -8.27 15.05
CA LYS A 9 11.90 -9.68 14.64
C LYS A 9 11.70 -10.62 15.82
N ALA A 10 12.37 -10.36 16.94
CA ALA A 10 12.22 -11.15 18.16
C ALA A 10 10.77 -11.08 18.69
N TYR A 11 10.17 -9.89 18.68
CA TYR A 11 8.77 -9.70 19.05
C TYR A 11 7.81 -10.46 18.13
N TYR A 12 8.02 -10.38 16.81
CA TYR A 12 7.22 -11.13 15.84
C TYR A 12 7.31 -12.64 16.10
N GLN A 13 8.51 -13.14 16.32
CA GLN A 13 8.74 -14.57 16.56
C GLN A 13 8.03 -15.05 17.85
N LYS A 14 8.07 -14.24 18.92
CA LYS A 14 7.35 -14.51 20.17
C LYS A 14 5.83 -14.57 19.98
N MET A 15 5.28 -13.75 19.09
CA MET A 15 3.85 -13.68 18.79
C MET A 15 3.35 -14.76 17.83
N ASN A 16 4.22 -15.35 17.01
CA ASN A 16 3.84 -16.21 15.89
C ASN A 16 4.37 -17.64 16.02
N ASP A 17 4.22 -18.26 17.20
CA ASP A 17 4.62 -19.66 17.45
C ASP A 17 6.09 -19.94 17.06
N GLU A 18 7.00 -19.03 17.38
CA GLU A 18 8.42 -19.12 17.03
C GLU A 18 8.73 -19.13 15.52
N LYS A 19 7.74 -18.81 14.67
CA LYS A 19 7.93 -18.70 13.22
C LYS A 19 8.82 -17.51 12.89
N LYS A 20 9.80 -17.77 12.02
CA LYS A 20 10.69 -16.73 11.48
C LYS A 20 9.95 -15.88 10.46
N PHE A 21 10.29 -14.59 10.42
CA PHE A 21 9.81 -13.69 9.38
C PHE A 21 10.41 -14.08 8.02
N THR A 22 9.57 -14.54 7.09
CA THR A 22 10.02 -15.11 5.81
C THR A 22 10.31 -14.06 4.73
N LEU A 23 9.84 -12.82 4.92
CA LEU A 23 9.94 -11.74 3.92
C LEU A 23 11.14 -10.82 4.15
N ASP A 24 12.12 -11.23 4.97
CA ASP A 24 13.28 -10.40 5.31
C ASP A 24 14.08 -9.98 4.06
N HIS A 25 14.30 -10.92 3.16
CA HIS A 25 15.00 -10.66 1.90
C HIS A 25 14.26 -9.65 1.02
N CYS A 26 12.94 -9.82 0.87
CA CYS A 26 12.10 -8.89 0.10
C CYS A 26 12.08 -7.49 0.73
N TRP A 27 11.99 -7.41 2.06
CA TRP A 27 12.05 -6.15 2.79
C TRP A 27 13.37 -5.40 2.54
N ASN A 28 14.51 -6.11 2.64
CA ASN A 28 15.83 -5.53 2.43
C ASN A 28 16.03 -4.99 1.00
N LEU A 29 15.48 -5.68 0.00
CA LEU A 29 15.48 -5.21 -1.40
C LEU A 29 14.61 -3.96 -1.59
N LEU A 30 13.44 -3.91 -0.97
CA LEU A 30 12.44 -2.87 -1.24
C LEU A 30 12.65 -1.60 -0.41
N ARG A 31 13.18 -1.68 0.81
CA ARG A 31 13.24 -0.53 1.75
C ARG A 31 14.03 0.68 1.25
N HIS A 32 14.96 0.46 0.32
CA HIS A 32 15.77 1.53 -0.30
C HIS A 32 15.22 2.00 -1.65
N HIS A 33 14.12 1.43 -2.13
CA HIS A 33 13.58 1.78 -3.43
C HIS A 33 13.07 3.23 -3.41
N PRO A 34 13.42 4.06 -4.42
CA PRO A 34 13.16 5.50 -4.40
C PRO A 34 11.67 5.87 -4.28
N LYS A 35 10.78 5.00 -4.79
CA LYS A 35 9.32 5.12 -4.62
C LYS A 35 8.90 5.24 -3.15
N TRP A 36 9.53 4.48 -2.26
CA TRP A 36 9.17 4.42 -0.84
C TRP A 36 9.87 5.51 -0.03
N LEU A 37 11.12 5.86 -0.38
CA LEU A 37 11.85 6.95 0.25
C LEU A 37 11.12 8.30 0.11
N ALA A 38 10.55 8.57 -1.08
CA ALA A 38 9.75 9.77 -1.30
C ALA A 38 8.52 9.86 -0.38
N GLU A 39 7.86 8.73 -0.12
CA GLU A 39 6.71 8.67 0.78
C GLU A 39 7.14 8.84 2.25
N ILE A 40 8.26 8.23 2.66
CA ILE A 40 8.81 8.40 4.01
C ILE A 40 9.14 9.88 4.29
N VAL A 41 9.75 10.59 3.32
CA VAL A 41 10.06 12.02 3.45
C VAL A 41 8.78 12.86 3.59
N LYS A 42 7.74 12.55 2.81
CA LYS A 42 6.44 13.23 2.87
C LYS A 42 5.71 13.01 4.21
N GLN A 43 5.79 11.83 4.80
CA GLN A 43 5.21 11.54 6.12
C GLN A 43 5.96 12.26 7.25
N LYS A 44 7.29 12.39 7.10
CA LYS A 44 8.15 13.05 8.10
C LYS A 44 8.03 14.58 8.08
N SER A 45 7.68 15.17 6.93
CA SER A 45 7.36 16.61 6.84
C SER A 45 5.95 16.95 7.34
N SER A 46 4.99 16.02 7.27
CA SER A 46 3.63 16.22 7.79
C SER A 46 3.53 16.17 9.32
N SER A 47 4.49 15.56 10.01
CA SER A 47 4.47 15.36 11.47
C SER A 47 5.06 16.51 12.28
N LYS A 48 5.50 17.61 11.62
CA LYS A 48 6.02 18.80 12.32
C LYS A 48 4.93 19.83 12.67
N GLY A 49 3.67 19.59 12.33
CA GLY A 49 2.58 20.49 12.68
C GLY A 49 1.29 19.73 12.94
N LYS A 50 0.66 20.07 14.07
CA LYS A 50 -0.69 19.68 14.51
C LYS A 50 -0.75 18.41 15.36
N GLY A 51 -0.58 18.62 16.67
CA GLY A 51 -1.48 17.99 17.62
C GLY A 51 -2.93 18.43 17.38
N ALA A 52 -3.84 17.72 18.04
CA ALA A 52 -5.30 17.81 18.01
C ALA A 52 -6.00 16.82 17.06
N ASN A 53 -6.68 15.88 17.73
CA ASN A 53 -7.83 15.06 17.33
C ASN A 53 -8.41 15.33 15.93
N PHE A 54 -8.56 14.27 15.15
CA PHE A 54 -9.55 14.24 14.08
C PHE A 54 -10.69 13.30 14.47
N SER A 55 -11.72 13.87 15.10
CA SER A 55 -13.06 13.30 15.09
C SER A 55 -13.63 13.37 13.68
N SER A 56 -14.21 12.28 13.22
CA SER A 56 -15.01 12.20 12.00
C SER A 56 -16.10 13.26 11.96
N SER A 57 -16.12 14.10 10.93
CA SER A 57 -17.37 14.64 10.39
C SER A 57 -17.20 14.89 8.91
N MET A 58 -17.81 14.02 8.11
CA MET A 58 -18.08 14.27 6.70
C MET A 58 -19.07 15.43 6.60
N SER A 59 -18.84 16.39 5.71
CA SER A 59 -19.88 17.17 5.04
C SER A 59 -19.28 17.88 3.82
N SER A 60 -19.85 17.60 2.64
CA SER A 60 -19.53 18.23 1.36
C SER A 60 -20.51 19.41 1.09
N PRO A 61 -20.52 20.04 -0.11
CA PRO A 61 -20.18 21.45 -0.31
C PRO A 61 -21.40 22.35 -0.53
N SER A 62 -21.29 23.65 -0.26
CA SER A 62 -22.22 24.65 -0.81
C SER A 62 -21.61 26.06 -0.86
N THR A 63 -21.49 26.58 -2.07
CA THR A 63 -21.58 28.00 -2.42
C THR A 63 -22.87 28.18 -3.20
N PRO A 64 -23.66 29.26 -2.98
CA PRO A 64 -23.48 30.44 -3.84
C PRO A 64 -23.83 31.82 -3.20
N GLY A 65 -23.26 32.90 -3.75
CA GLY A 65 -24.03 34.09 -4.14
C GLY A 65 -24.05 35.37 -3.28
N THR A 66 -23.06 36.28 -3.51
CA THR A 66 -23.17 37.77 -3.65
C THR A 66 -23.63 38.66 -2.46
N PRO A 67 -23.55 40.02 -2.56
CA PRO A 67 -22.36 40.88 -2.69
C PRO A 67 -22.35 42.01 -1.63
N ILE A 68 -21.20 42.53 -1.22
CA ILE A 68 -21.11 43.87 -0.61
C ILE A 68 -19.99 44.62 -1.31
N ASP A 69 -20.42 45.55 -2.15
CA ASP A 69 -19.66 46.68 -2.66
C ASP A 69 -19.45 47.65 -1.50
N LEU A 70 -18.20 48.07 -1.26
CA LEU A 70 -17.88 49.37 -0.65
C LEU A 70 -16.40 49.69 -0.87
N ALA A 71 -16.19 50.68 -1.74
CA ALA A 71 -15.05 51.60 -1.81
C ALA A 71 -13.70 51.04 -2.33
N GLU A 72 -13.50 51.31 -3.63
CA GLU A 72 -12.27 51.77 -4.28
C GLU A 72 -11.12 52.15 -3.33
N ASP A 73 -10.10 51.29 -3.27
CA ASP A 73 -8.71 51.75 -3.19
C ASP A 73 -7.81 50.77 -3.97
N ASP A 74 -6.92 51.36 -4.75
CA ASP A 74 -6.17 50.76 -5.85
C ASP A 74 -5.13 49.75 -5.34
N VAL A 75 -5.38 48.45 -5.52
CA VAL A 75 -4.39 47.39 -5.27
C VAL A 75 -4.20 46.55 -6.54
N PRO A 76 -2.99 46.54 -7.14
CA PRO A 76 -2.74 45.81 -8.37
C PRO A 76 -2.84 44.29 -8.17
N ASN A 77 -3.89 43.72 -8.75
CA ASN A 77 -3.94 42.43 -9.45
C ASN A 77 -3.10 41.29 -8.84
N THR A 78 -3.65 40.62 -7.82
CA THR A 78 -3.10 39.34 -7.32
C THR A 78 -3.50 38.18 -8.24
N SER A 79 -2.95 38.15 -9.46
CA SER A 79 -3.06 37.02 -10.40
C SER A 79 -2.03 35.90 -10.14
N PHE A 80 -1.33 35.92 -9.01
CA PHE A 80 -0.18 35.04 -8.76
C PHE A 80 -0.46 33.70 -8.06
N LEU A 81 -1.72 33.24 -7.98
CA LEU A 81 -2.05 31.95 -7.35
C LEU A 81 -2.50 30.87 -8.35
N GLN A 82 -2.02 30.92 -9.60
CA GLN A 82 -2.18 29.78 -10.51
C GLN A 82 -1.16 28.70 -10.17
N ARG A 83 -1.65 27.50 -9.80
CA ARG A 83 -0.79 26.32 -9.58
C ARG A 83 0.04 26.06 -10.85
N PRO A 84 1.36 25.81 -10.72
CA PRO A 84 2.19 25.49 -11.87
C PRO A 84 1.71 24.20 -12.55
N PRO A 85 1.81 24.11 -13.90
CA PRO A 85 1.35 22.95 -14.65
C PRO A 85 2.08 21.68 -14.19
N GLY A 86 1.29 20.67 -13.82
CA GLY A 86 1.81 19.38 -13.36
C GLY A 86 2.53 18.61 -14.47
N ARG A 87 3.60 17.91 -14.08
CA ARG A 87 4.47 17.08 -14.93
C ARG A 87 3.73 15.80 -15.38
N ASN A 88 2.74 15.97 -16.26
CA ASN A 88 1.84 14.91 -16.72
C ASN A 88 2.38 14.10 -17.93
N ALA A 89 3.49 14.51 -18.55
CA ALA A 89 4.07 13.81 -19.70
C ALA A 89 4.94 12.60 -19.32
N GLU A 90 5.68 12.66 -18.20
CA GLU A 90 6.61 11.59 -17.81
C GLU A 90 5.90 10.37 -17.20
N LYS A 91 4.73 10.58 -16.59
CA LYS A 91 3.86 9.50 -16.09
C LYS A 91 3.30 8.59 -17.19
N ARG A 92 3.23 9.03 -18.44
CA ARG A 92 2.81 8.16 -19.56
C ARG A 92 3.91 7.19 -19.98
N LYS A 93 5.18 7.61 -20.01
CA LYS A 93 6.31 6.75 -20.45
C LYS A 93 6.63 5.61 -19.48
N MET A 94 6.32 5.74 -18.18
CA MET A 94 6.52 4.63 -17.23
C MET A 94 5.50 3.49 -17.41
N ARG A 95 4.30 3.78 -17.89
CA ARG A 95 3.25 2.75 -18.04
C ARG A 95 3.54 1.78 -19.18
N ASP A 96 4.38 2.17 -20.14
CA ASP A 96 4.77 1.32 -21.26
C ASP A 96 5.95 0.39 -20.91
N ARG A 97 6.82 0.78 -19.95
CA ARG A 97 7.89 -0.09 -19.44
C ARG A 97 7.40 -1.17 -18.49
N GLU A 98 6.34 -0.92 -17.73
CA GLU A 98 5.78 -1.87 -16.76
C GLU A 98 5.08 -3.06 -17.45
N LYS A 99 4.54 -2.84 -18.66
CA LYS A 99 4.02 -3.92 -19.51
C LYS A 99 5.13 -4.85 -19.99
N ASN A 100 6.29 -4.31 -20.34
CA ASN A 100 7.40 -5.08 -20.90
C ASN A 100 8.12 -5.98 -19.87
N ILE A 101 8.09 -5.64 -18.58
CA ILE A 101 8.63 -6.51 -17.51
C ILE A 101 7.77 -7.76 -17.30
N THR A 102 6.47 -7.67 -17.59
CA THR A 102 5.52 -8.78 -17.49
C THR A 102 5.64 -9.74 -18.69
N GLU A 103 6.37 -9.36 -19.74
CA GLU A 103 6.44 -10.10 -21.01
C GLU A 103 7.61 -11.09 -21.09
N THR A 104 8.48 -11.17 -20.08
CA THR A 104 9.53 -12.20 -20.07
C THR A 104 8.90 -13.57 -19.80
N PRO A 105 8.96 -14.53 -20.74
CA PRO A 105 8.26 -15.82 -20.61
C PRO A 105 8.61 -16.57 -19.31
N ILE A 106 9.87 -16.44 -18.86
CA ILE A 106 10.38 -17.05 -17.61
C ILE A 106 9.60 -16.59 -16.36
N VAL A 107 9.26 -15.30 -16.26
CA VAL A 107 8.56 -14.77 -15.08
C VAL A 107 7.09 -15.19 -15.07
N VAL A 108 6.46 -15.26 -16.25
CA VAL A 108 5.07 -15.71 -16.39
C VAL A 108 4.93 -17.20 -16.06
N ASP A 109 5.86 -18.03 -16.54
CA ASP A 109 5.87 -19.46 -16.27
C ASP A 109 6.07 -19.74 -14.77
N LEU A 110 7.01 -19.04 -14.13
CA LEU A 110 7.25 -19.16 -12.69
C LEU A 110 6.01 -18.75 -11.87
N LEU A 111 5.36 -17.64 -12.24
CA LEU A 111 4.13 -17.19 -11.58
C LEU A 111 3.01 -18.23 -11.72
N LYS A 112 2.88 -18.84 -12.90
CA LYS A 112 1.87 -19.87 -13.17
C LYS A 112 2.12 -21.13 -12.33
N GLU A 113 3.36 -21.58 -12.25
CA GLU A 113 3.75 -22.73 -11.41
C GLU A 113 3.42 -22.47 -9.94
N MET A 114 3.75 -21.29 -9.41
CA MET A 114 3.42 -20.90 -8.03
C MET A 114 1.92 -20.89 -7.77
N MET A 115 1.12 -20.44 -8.73
CA MET A 115 -0.34 -20.45 -8.62
C MET A 115 -0.91 -21.87 -8.65
N GLU A 116 -0.37 -22.74 -9.49
CA GLU A 116 -0.77 -24.14 -9.57
C GLU A 116 -0.42 -24.92 -8.30
N GLU A 117 0.76 -24.69 -7.73
CA GLU A 117 1.17 -25.34 -6.48
C GLU A 117 0.27 -24.92 -5.31
N ARG A 118 -0.07 -23.63 -5.22
CA ARG A 118 -1.04 -23.12 -4.23
C ARG A 118 -2.38 -23.83 -4.37
N LYS A 119 -2.90 -23.95 -5.60
CA LYS A 119 -4.18 -24.62 -5.88
C LYS A 119 -4.13 -26.10 -5.49
N LYS A 120 -3.05 -26.82 -5.81
CA LYS A 120 -2.86 -28.22 -5.42
C LYS A 120 -2.85 -28.38 -3.90
N SER A 121 -2.17 -27.50 -3.18
CA SER A 121 -2.12 -27.49 -1.72
C SER A 121 -3.52 -27.29 -1.10
N GLU A 122 -4.28 -26.31 -1.60
CA GLU A 122 -5.66 -26.06 -1.16
C GLU A 122 -6.58 -27.27 -1.41
N GLU A 123 -6.48 -27.88 -2.60
CA GLU A 123 -7.24 -29.09 -2.94
C GLU A 123 -6.87 -30.28 -2.05
N ALA A 124 -5.59 -30.48 -1.74
CA ALA A 124 -5.13 -31.53 -0.83
C ALA A 124 -5.67 -31.31 0.59
N TYR A 125 -5.63 -30.07 1.08
CA TYR A 125 -6.19 -29.71 2.38
C TYR A 125 -7.70 -29.97 2.46
N LEU A 126 -8.46 -29.56 1.43
CA LEU A 126 -9.90 -29.81 1.35
C LEU A 126 -10.22 -31.32 1.29
N LYS A 127 -9.43 -32.11 0.55
CA LYS A 127 -9.57 -33.58 0.52
C LYS A 127 -9.34 -34.20 1.90
N LEU A 128 -8.31 -33.74 2.63
CA LEU A 128 -8.03 -34.20 3.99
C LEU A 128 -9.20 -33.89 4.93
N LEU A 129 -9.74 -32.67 4.85
CA LEU A 129 -10.85 -32.24 5.70
C LEU A 129 -12.12 -33.06 5.42
N LYS A 130 -12.44 -33.31 4.14
CA LYS A 130 -13.55 -34.18 3.72
C LYS A 130 -13.36 -35.61 4.24
N ARG A 131 -12.15 -36.16 4.17
CA ARG A 131 -11.84 -37.50 4.70
C ARG A 131 -12.01 -37.55 6.22
N LYS A 132 -11.48 -36.56 6.96
CA LYS A 132 -11.67 -36.46 8.41
C LYS A 132 -13.14 -36.37 8.79
N ASN A 133 -13.91 -35.53 8.11
CA ASN A 133 -15.35 -35.39 8.35
C ASN A 133 -16.08 -36.72 8.12
N ARG A 134 -15.80 -37.43 7.03
CA ARG A 134 -16.39 -38.75 6.76
C ARG A 134 -16.03 -39.79 7.83
N GLN A 135 -14.80 -39.79 8.31
CA GLN A 135 -14.38 -40.70 9.39
C GLN A 135 -15.08 -40.37 10.71
N MET A 136 -15.26 -39.08 11.02
CA MET A 136 -16.04 -38.65 12.16
C MET A 136 -17.48 -39.16 12.04
N GLN A 137 -18.16 -38.89 10.93
CA GLN A 137 -19.53 -39.37 10.69
C GLN A 137 -19.66 -40.90 10.87
N LYS A 138 -18.68 -41.68 10.39
CA LYS A 138 -18.63 -43.14 10.59
C LYS A 138 -18.39 -43.57 12.03
N LYS A 139 -17.68 -42.77 12.83
CA LYS A 139 -17.40 -43.06 14.24
C LYS A 139 -18.62 -42.75 15.14
N TRP A 140 -19.51 -41.88 14.67
CA TRP A 140 -20.69 -41.43 15.39
C TRP A 140 -21.98 -42.22 15.05
N ILE A 141 -21.88 -43.23 14.18
CA ILE A 141 -22.92 -44.23 13.87
C ILE A 141 -22.48 -45.55 14.50
#